data_AF-A0A4T0VE18-F1
#
_entry.id   AF-A0A4T0VE18-F1
#
_cell.length_a   1.000
_cell.length_b   1.000
_cell.length_c   1.000
_cell.angle_alpha   90.00
_cell.angle_beta   90.00
_cell.angle_gamma   90.00
#
_symmetry.space_group_name_H-M   'P 1'
#
loop_
_entity.id
_entity.type
_entity.pdbx_description
1 polymer ?
#
loop_
_entity_poly.entity_id
_entity_poly.type
_entity_poly.pdbx_seq_one_letter_code
_entity_poly.pdbx_strand_id
1 'polypeptide(L)'
;MLHVQCLLGGRWQEAESYLSIACRMVYTLRGHVFEGQQAPSTSDPSPNKETRHVRNLFWLCYVSDKDLSLRTGQPPLLADIYCDLTLPESYLSSYTYLRGLEEPSRLGDTHLASLTPHLWGDAQLGCLKEKIYRLLYSVHATSDKDNRLLVHIRQLDDEIERWRLSVPLDFRPALSVSPDTLIVTRETKPPQRKRYFHLLLEYWYLMIFVHTTVRRYDAHTVIGDGSHDLHSVIHSSYDLSLEAGRSTLRCLRVFTKTLSDEHLWFLIFYTTNAAISLFLNIVIHPEEVDGQLDLELLISAANTLRMVKPRGAVPDEGARIQQHSDFIMWLVWLGSCAITKEREGNGHHG
;
A
#
# COMPACT_ATOMS: atom_id res chain seq x y z
N MET A 1 18.24 6.24 -6.53
CA MET A 1 18.26 4.82 -6.96
C MET A 1 18.64 3.86 -5.83
N LEU A 2 19.62 4.17 -4.96
CA LEU A 2 20.01 3.28 -3.86
C LEU A 2 18.87 2.94 -2.88
N HIS A 3 18.05 3.92 -2.48
CA HIS A 3 16.86 3.69 -1.65
C HIS A 3 15.98 2.55 -2.19
N VAL A 4 15.59 2.66 -3.46
CA VAL A 4 14.77 1.68 -4.17
C VAL A 4 15.43 0.30 -4.20
N GLN A 5 16.73 0.25 -4.48
CA GLN A 5 17.47 -1.01 -4.50
C GLN A 5 17.51 -1.69 -3.12
N CYS A 6 17.66 -0.91 -2.04
CA CYS A 6 17.59 -1.43 -0.68
C CYS A 6 16.18 -1.93 -0.34
N LEU A 7 15.11 -1.23 -0.75
CA LEU A 7 13.73 -1.72 -0.60
C LEU A 7 13.52 -3.06 -1.33
N LEU A 8 13.96 -3.16 -2.59
CA LEU A 8 13.90 -4.40 -3.37
C LEU A 8 14.78 -5.52 -2.84
N GLY A 9 15.74 -5.21 -1.96
CA GLY A 9 16.58 -6.18 -1.28
C GLY A 9 16.11 -6.51 0.13
N GLY A 10 14.99 -5.94 0.60
CA GLY A 10 14.48 -6.08 1.96
C GLY A 10 15.38 -5.42 3.03
N ARG A 11 16.23 -4.47 2.66
CA ARG A 11 17.13 -3.73 3.57
C ARG A 11 16.50 -2.41 3.98
N TRP A 12 15.47 -2.48 4.82
CA TRP A 12 14.60 -1.35 5.15
C TRP A 12 15.33 -0.19 5.85
N GLN A 13 16.21 -0.48 6.79
CA GLN A 13 16.97 0.55 7.54
C GLN A 13 17.93 1.35 6.65
N GLU A 14 18.61 0.67 5.72
CA GLU A 14 19.45 1.34 4.71
C GLU A 14 18.58 2.17 3.76
N ALA A 15 17.44 1.62 3.33
CA ALA A 15 16.52 2.33 2.45
C ALA A 15 16.02 3.63 3.10
N GLU A 16 15.66 3.59 4.39
CA GLU A 16 15.24 4.75 5.17
C GLU A 16 16.35 5.81 5.26
N SER A 17 17.57 5.39 5.58
CA SER A 17 18.73 6.28 5.67
C SER A 17 18.99 7.00 4.35
N TYR A 18 18.97 6.28 3.23
CA TYR A 18 19.12 6.88 1.91
C TYR A 18 17.96 7.80 1.53
N LEU A 19 16.73 7.48 1.93
CA LEU A 19 15.58 8.32 1.67
C LEU A 19 15.68 9.64 2.43
N SER A 20 16.10 9.60 3.70
CA SER A 20 16.32 10.80 4.51
C SER A 20 17.32 11.77 3.86
N ILE A 21 18.44 11.24 3.36
CA ILE A 21 19.43 12.03 2.62
C ILE A 21 18.81 12.59 1.32
N ALA A 22 18.08 11.77 0.56
CA ALA A 22 17.45 12.20 -0.68
C ALA A 22 16.39 13.30 -0.46
N CYS A 23 15.55 13.18 0.57
CA CYS A 23 14.55 14.18 0.98
C CYS A 23 15.22 15.52 1.31
N ARG A 24 16.35 15.52 2.02
CA ARG A 24 17.12 16.74 2.29
C ARG A 24 17.70 17.35 1.01
N MET A 25 18.22 16.52 0.10
CA MET A 25 18.76 16.99 -1.18
C MET A 25 17.69 17.65 -2.05
N VAL A 26 16.49 17.06 -2.16
CA VAL A 26 15.40 17.67 -2.95
C VAL A 26 14.89 18.99 -2.33
N TYR A 27 14.96 19.15 -1.01
CA TYR A 27 14.72 20.45 -0.36
C TYR A 27 15.79 21.47 -0.75
N THR A 28 17.08 21.13 -0.63
CA THR A 28 18.20 22.01 -1.01
C THR A 28 18.13 22.44 -2.47
N LEU A 29 17.71 21.54 -3.35
CA LEU A 29 17.52 21.80 -4.78
C LEU A 29 16.18 22.48 -5.10
N ARG A 30 15.38 22.84 -4.08
CA ARG A 30 14.06 23.48 -4.22
C ARG A 30 13.02 22.70 -5.03
N GLY A 31 13.15 21.37 -5.13
CA GLY A 31 12.19 20.53 -5.86
C GLY A 31 10.77 20.48 -5.28
N HIS A 32 10.65 20.84 -4.00
CA HIS A 32 9.38 21.00 -3.30
C HIS A 32 8.58 22.22 -3.77
N VAL A 33 9.18 23.18 -4.48
CA VAL A 33 8.49 24.35 -5.04
C VAL A 33 8.18 24.08 -6.51
N PHE A 34 6.95 24.35 -6.94
CA PHE A 34 6.60 24.32 -8.35
C PHE A 34 6.88 25.69 -8.97
N GLU A 35 7.99 25.79 -9.69
CA GLU A 35 8.27 26.93 -10.55
C GLU A 35 7.60 26.63 -11.89
N GLY A 36 6.43 27.24 -12.13
CA GLY A 36 5.62 26.97 -13.33
C GLY A 36 6.43 27.04 -14.61
N GLN A 37 6.07 26.22 -15.61
CA GLN A 37 6.77 26.18 -16.89
C GLN A 37 6.77 27.57 -17.53
N GLN A 38 7.84 28.33 -17.39
CA GLN A 38 8.01 29.57 -18.15
C GLN A 38 8.02 29.18 -19.62
N ALA A 39 7.20 29.88 -20.42
CA ALA A 39 7.18 29.71 -21.88
C ALA A 39 8.62 29.72 -22.40
N PRO A 40 9.00 28.82 -23.32
CA PRO A 40 10.38 28.67 -23.72
C PRO A 40 10.89 30.00 -24.29
N SER A 41 11.67 30.74 -23.50
CA SER A 41 12.51 31.80 -24.01
C SER A 41 13.50 31.14 -24.96
N THR A 42 13.53 31.60 -26.19
CA THR A 42 14.23 31.02 -27.35
C THR A 42 15.76 30.88 -27.20
N SER A 43 16.33 31.15 -26.02
CA SER A 43 17.77 31.22 -25.80
C SER A 43 18.39 30.05 -25.04
N ASP A 44 17.66 29.16 -24.36
CA ASP A 44 18.27 27.93 -23.82
C ASP A 44 17.25 26.84 -23.38
N PRO A 45 17.29 25.61 -23.93
CA PRO A 45 16.41 24.51 -23.54
C PRO A 45 16.89 23.70 -22.31
N SER A 46 18.04 24.07 -21.71
CA SER A 46 18.69 23.35 -20.60
C SER A 46 18.06 23.55 -19.20
N PRO A 47 17.69 24.77 -18.73
CA PRO A 47 17.21 24.98 -17.35
C PRO A 47 15.85 24.30 -17.08
N ASN A 48 15.02 24.16 -18.12
CA ASN A 48 13.73 23.47 -18.01
C ASN A 48 13.88 21.96 -17.79
N LYS A 49 14.98 21.35 -18.22
CA LYS A 49 15.23 19.91 -18.03
C LYS A 49 15.68 19.61 -16.60
N GLU A 50 16.61 20.41 -16.06
CA GLU A 50 17.10 20.24 -14.68
C GLU A 50 15.98 20.46 -13.67
N THR A 51 15.22 21.55 -13.82
CA THR A 51 14.06 21.86 -12.96
C THR A 51 13.03 20.74 -13.00
N ARG A 52 12.70 20.22 -14.18
CA ARG A 52 11.79 19.06 -14.33
C ARG A 52 12.35 17.80 -13.69
N HIS A 53 13.65 17.54 -13.83
CA HIS A 53 14.30 16.38 -13.23
C HIS A 53 14.26 16.46 -11.70
N VAL A 54 14.59 17.61 -11.12
CA VAL A 54 14.50 17.86 -9.68
C VAL A 54 13.06 17.71 -9.20
N ARG A 55 12.07 18.20 -9.95
CA ARG A 55 10.65 18.01 -9.62
C ARG A 55 10.22 16.54 -9.65
N ASN A 56 10.71 15.76 -10.60
CA ASN A 56 10.46 14.31 -10.65
C ASN A 56 11.11 13.58 -9.47
N LEU A 57 12.32 13.99 -9.07
CA LEU A 57 13.00 13.47 -7.88
C LEU A 57 12.25 13.82 -6.60
N PHE A 58 11.70 15.05 -6.50
CA PHE A 58 10.83 15.45 -5.40
C PHE A 58 9.64 14.51 -5.28
N TRP A 59 8.88 14.27 -6.36
CA TRP A 59 7.72 13.37 -6.32
C TRP A 59 8.09 11.94 -5.97
N LEU A 60 9.23 11.44 -6.45
CA LEU A 60 9.73 10.12 -6.06
C LEU A 60 10.03 10.06 -4.55
N CYS A 61 10.73 11.06 -4.02
CA CYS A 61 11.03 11.13 -2.58
C CYS A 61 9.75 11.29 -1.75
N TYR A 62 8.82 12.12 -2.21
CA TYR A 62 7.55 12.38 -1.54
C TYR A 62 6.70 11.12 -1.41
N VAL A 63 6.52 10.37 -2.51
CA VAL A 63 5.74 9.12 -2.46
C VAL A 63 6.45 8.07 -1.61
N SER A 64 7.77 7.90 -1.79
CA SER A 64 8.55 6.96 -0.97
C SER A 64 8.54 7.30 0.52
N ASP A 65 8.53 8.58 0.88
CA ASP A 65 8.40 9.06 2.25
C ASP A 65 7.08 8.60 2.86
N LYS A 66 5.94 8.83 2.18
CA LYS A 66 4.63 8.43 2.71
C LYS A 66 4.46 6.92 2.77
N ASP A 67 5.01 6.20 1.80
CA ASP A 67 5.03 4.74 1.81
C ASP A 67 5.79 4.22 3.03
N LEU A 68 6.99 4.76 3.27
CA LEU A 68 7.83 4.31 4.36
C LEU A 68 7.23 4.69 5.73
N SER A 69 6.69 5.90 5.87
CA SER A 69 6.03 6.35 7.10
C SER A 69 4.85 5.47 7.50
N LEU A 70 4.00 5.08 6.56
CA LEU A 70 2.90 4.15 6.87
C LEU A 70 3.42 2.75 7.18
N ARG A 71 4.51 2.30 6.53
CA ARG A 71 5.14 0.99 6.77
C ARG A 71 5.78 0.88 8.16
N THR A 72 6.47 1.93 8.61
CA THR A 72 7.26 1.92 9.84
C THR A 72 6.58 2.59 11.03
N GLY A 73 5.47 3.30 10.78
CA GLY A 73 4.82 4.16 11.76
C GLY A 73 5.57 5.48 12.03
N GLN A 74 6.73 5.71 11.42
CA GLN A 74 7.52 6.92 11.62
C GLN A 74 6.86 8.13 10.96
N PRO A 75 7.00 9.34 11.54
CA PRO A 75 6.48 10.56 10.94
C PRO A 75 7.07 10.82 9.54
N PRO A 76 6.27 11.32 8.58
CA PRO A 76 6.78 11.71 7.26
C PRO A 76 7.81 12.85 7.33
N LEU A 77 8.87 12.72 6.53
CA LEU A 77 9.97 13.69 6.42
C LEU A 77 9.56 14.93 5.62
N LEU A 78 8.78 14.75 4.54
CA LEU A 78 8.38 15.81 3.63
C LEU A 78 6.97 16.33 3.98
N ALA A 79 6.84 17.12 5.05
CA ALA A 79 5.52 17.62 5.46
C ALA A 79 4.85 18.49 4.39
N ASP A 80 3.56 18.24 4.13
CA ASP A 80 2.79 18.84 3.04
C ASP A 80 2.72 20.36 3.11
N ILE A 81 2.69 20.92 4.33
CA ILE A 81 2.63 22.37 4.57
C ILE A 81 3.84 23.12 3.99
N TYR A 82 4.94 22.42 3.70
CA TYR A 82 6.16 22.99 3.10
C TYR A 82 6.36 22.57 1.64
N CYS A 83 5.40 21.87 1.04
CA CYS A 83 5.52 21.32 -0.30
C CYS A 83 4.43 21.86 -1.22
N ASP A 84 4.84 22.31 -2.40
CA ASP A 84 3.91 22.48 -3.52
C ASP A 84 3.58 21.12 -4.10
N LEU A 85 2.32 20.69 -4.00
CA LEU A 85 1.82 19.40 -4.46
C LEU A 85 1.14 19.46 -5.83
N THR A 86 1.44 20.48 -6.64
CA THR A 86 0.97 20.57 -8.03
C THR A 86 1.46 19.36 -8.83
N LEU A 87 0.52 18.52 -9.25
CA LEU A 87 0.80 17.30 -10.00
C LEU A 87 1.42 17.64 -11.37
N PRO A 88 2.35 16.82 -11.89
CA PRO A 88 2.85 16.99 -13.25
C PRO A 88 1.72 16.89 -14.28
N GLU A 89 1.69 17.75 -15.29
CA GLU A 89 0.67 17.73 -16.35
C GLU A 89 0.58 16.36 -17.07
N SER A 90 1.72 15.65 -17.18
CA SER A 90 1.83 14.32 -17.77
C SER A 90 1.43 13.18 -16.83
N TYR A 91 0.94 13.46 -15.62
CA TYR A 91 0.62 12.44 -14.61
C TYR A 91 -0.34 11.35 -15.15
N LEU A 92 -1.46 11.76 -15.76
CA LEU A 92 -2.44 10.82 -16.32
C LEU A 92 -1.98 10.18 -17.64
N SER A 93 -1.04 10.81 -18.35
CA SER A 93 -0.47 10.28 -19.59
C SER A 93 0.31 8.97 -19.37
N SER A 94 0.64 8.67 -18.12
CA SER A 94 1.22 7.38 -17.72
C SER A 94 0.38 6.20 -18.16
N TYR A 95 -0.93 6.26 -17.95
CA TYR A 95 -1.86 5.19 -18.30
C TYR A 95 -2.00 5.01 -19.82
N THR A 96 -1.91 6.10 -20.60
CA THR A 96 -1.99 6.03 -22.06
C THR A 96 -0.66 5.53 -22.67
N TYR A 97 0.47 5.99 -22.15
CA TYR A 97 1.79 5.52 -22.58
C TYR A 97 1.99 4.03 -22.30
N LEU A 98 1.58 3.54 -21.12
CA LEU A 98 1.66 2.11 -20.78
C LEU A 98 0.86 1.23 -21.76
N ARG A 99 -0.17 1.77 -22.43
CA ARG A 99 -0.89 1.09 -23.53
C ARG A 99 -0.05 0.94 -24.79
N GLY A 100 0.66 2.02 -25.16
CA GLY A 100 1.45 2.14 -26.39
C GLY A 100 2.87 1.55 -26.35
N LEU A 101 3.34 1.05 -25.21
CA LEU A 101 4.60 0.28 -25.12
C LEU A 101 4.47 -1.04 -25.89
N GLU A 102 4.68 -1.02 -27.21
CA GLU A 102 4.62 -2.20 -28.07
C GLU A 102 5.97 -2.88 -28.32
N GLU A 103 7.10 -2.17 -28.40
CA GLU A 103 8.39 -2.81 -28.72
C GLU A 103 9.60 -1.90 -28.35
N PRO A 104 10.80 -2.46 -28.13
CA PRO A 104 11.96 -1.73 -27.58
C PRO A 104 12.60 -0.65 -28.48
N SER A 105 12.04 -0.31 -29.65
CA SER A 105 12.85 0.32 -30.71
C SER A 105 12.36 1.66 -31.26
N ARG A 106 11.41 2.38 -30.64
CA ARG A 106 10.95 3.68 -31.20
C ARG A 106 10.66 4.81 -30.22
N LEU A 107 11.13 4.74 -28.97
CA LEU A 107 11.07 5.92 -28.11
C LEU A 107 12.36 6.74 -28.28
N GLY A 108 12.30 7.79 -29.10
CA GLY A 108 13.40 8.76 -29.16
C GLY A 108 13.71 9.30 -27.76
N ASP A 109 15.00 9.53 -27.49
CA ASP A 109 15.56 9.96 -26.19
C ASP A 109 14.84 11.15 -25.54
N THR A 110 14.08 11.93 -26.33
CA THR A 110 13.35 13.11 -25.90
C THR A 110 12.08 12.80 -25.09
N HIS A 111 11.39 11.67 -25.33
CA HIS A 111 10.14 11.35 -24.62
C HIS A 111 10.38 10.70 -23.25
N LEU A 112 11.48 9.95 -23.10
CA LEU A 112 11.84 9.25 -21.87
C LEU A 112 12.18 10.23 -20.73
N ALA A 113 12.73 11.41 -21.06
CA ALA A 113 13.02 12.48 -20.11
C ALA A 113 11.79 13.21 -19.55
N SER A 114 10.58 12.95 -20.08
CA SER A 114 9.30 13.51 -19.61
C SER A 114 8.48 12.53 -18.77
N LEU A 115 8.93 11.28 -18.69
CA LEU A 115 8.22 10.24 -17.94
C LEU A 115 8.50 10.45 -16.45
N THR A 116 7.46 10.81 -15.72
CA THR A 116 7.43 10.72 -14.25
C THR A 116 7.81 9.27 -13.89
N PRO A 117 8.65 9.01 -12.88
CA PRO A 117 9.06 7.65 -12.54
C PRO A 117 7.87 6.82 -12.00
N HIS A 118 7.07 6.25 -12.89
CA HIS A 118 5.86 5.45 -12.59
C HIS A 118 6.18 4.10 -11.93
N LEU A 119 7.45 3.74 -11.86
CA LEU A 119 7.89 2.43 -11.40
C LEU A 119 7.79 2.24 -9.88
N TRP A 120 7.60 3.33 -9.10
CA TRP A 120 7.69 3.30 -7.63
C TRP A 120 6.57 4.05 -6.90
N GLY A 121 5.47 4.41 -7.58
CA GLY A 121 4.35 5.02 -6.87
C GLY A 121 3.34 5.77 -7.72
N ASP A 122 2.40 6.38 -7.03
CA ASP A 122 1.31 7.20 -7.56
C ASP A 122 1.23 8.48 -6.71
N ALA A 123 1.40 9.64 -7.34
CA ALA A 123 1.51 10.91 -6.63
C ALA A 123 0.23 11.26 -5.85
N GLN A 124 -0.95 10.91 -6.40
CA GLN A 124 -2.21 11.11 -5.69
C GLN A 124 -2.33 10.17 -4.49
N LEU A 125 -1.93 8.90 -4.63
CA LEU A 125 -1.84 8.01 -3.48
C LEU A 125 -0.85 8.51 -2.44
N GLY A 126 0.29 9.09 -2.83
CA GLY A 126 1.22 9.71 -1.90
C GLY A 126 0.54 10.79 -1.05
N CYS A 127 -0.20 11.70 -1.69
CA CYS A 127 -0.96 12.73 -0.97
C CYS A 127 -2.04 12.14 -0.06
N LEU A 128 -2.73 11.10 -0.53
CA LEU A 128 -3.75 10.41 0.26
C LEU A 128 -3.15 9.72 1.49
N LYS A 129 -1.98 9.09 1.34
CA LYS A 129 -1.23 8.44 2.41
C LYS A 129 -0.74 9.43 3.48
N GLU A 130 -0.30 10.63 3.09
CA GLU A 130 -0.01 11.69 4.07
C GLU A 130 -1.25 11.97 4.92
N LYS A 131 -2.39 12.15 4.25
CA LYS A 131 -3.61 12.53 4.93
C LYS A 131 -4.11 11.45 5.86
N ILE A 132 -4.04 10.19 5.43
CA ILE A 132 -4.31 9.01 6.27
C ILE A 132 -3.42 9.05 7.51
N TYR A 133 -2.10 9.22 7.33
CA TYR A 133 -1.17 9.29 8.45
C TYR A 133 -1.54 10.43 9.41
N ARG A 134 -1.77 11.63 8.89
CA ARG A 134 -2.08 12.81 9.70
C ARG A 134 -3.40 12.70 10.45
N LEU A 135 -4.46 12.24 9.79
CA LEU A 135 -5.81 12.17 10.37
C LEU A 135 -6.04 10.96 11.26
N LEU A 136 -5.33 9.85 11.05
CA LEU A 136 -5.56 8.59 11.76
C LEU A 136 -4.38 8.10 12.60
N TYR A 137 -3.14 8.53 12.35
CA TYR A 137 -1.95 7.96 13.01
C TYR A 137 -1.03 8.99 13.67
N SER A 138 -1.27 10.29 13.47
CA SER A 138 -0.53 11.32 14.18
C SER A 138 -0.82 11.28 15.70
N VAL A 139 0.11 11.81 16.49
CA VAL A 139 -0.07 11.96 17.96
C VAL A 139 -1.35 12.73 18.31
N HIS A 140 -1.73 13.68 17.46
CA HIS A 140 -2.97 14.43 17.62
C HIS A 140 -4.19 13.55 17.32
N ALA A 141 -4.13 12.73 16.26
CA ALA A 141 -5.19 11.79 15.93
C ALA A 141 -5.39 10.70 16.99
N THR A 142 -4.33 10.28 17.68
CA THR A 142 -4.43 9.32 18.80
C THR A 142 -4.97 9.93 20.10
N SER A 143 -4.93 11.26 20.21
CA SER A 143 -5.41 12.00 21.39
C SER A 143 -6.81 12.59 21.21
N ASP A 144 -7.32 12.59 19.97
CA ASP A 144 -8.64 13.14 19.63
C ASP A 144 -9.76 12.21 20.12
N LYS A 145 -10.93 12.79 20.40
CA LYS A 145 -12.11 12.03 20.85
C LYS A 145 -12.60 11.08 19.74
N ASP A 146 -13.05 9.88 20.13
CA ASP A 146 -13.51 8.80 19.24
C ASP A 146 -14.53 9.22 18.18
N ASN A 147 -15.35 10.25 18.46
CA ASN A 147 -16.34 10.75 17.51
C ASN A 147 -15.74 11.39 16.24
N ARG A 148 -14.48 11.82 16.26
CA ARG A 148 -13.78 12.35 15.09
C ARG A 148 -13.20 11.24 14.21
N LEU A 149 -12.91 10.08 14.77
CA LEU A 149 -12.32 8.95 14.05
C LEU A 149 -13.21 8.52 12.88
N LEU A 150 -14.50 8.27 13.15
CA LEU A 150 -15.44 7.86 12.11
C LEU A 150 -15.69 8.93 11.06
N VAL A 151 -15.62 10.21 11.44
CA VAL A 151 -15.70 11.34 10.50
C VAL A 151 -14.48 11.34 9.58
N HIS A 152 -13.28 11.16 10.12
CA HIS A 152 -12.06 11.07 9.33
C HIS A 152 -12.05 9.84 8.42
N ILE A 153 -12.53 8.67 8.89
CA ILE A 153 -12.65 7.47 8.06
C ILE A 153 -13.57 7.72 6.88
N ARG A 154 -14.78 8.24 7.10
CA ARG A 154 -15.72 8.57 6.00
C ARG A 154 -15.14 9.57 5.01
N GLN A 155 -14.45 10.60 5.52
CA GLN A 155 -13.76 11.56 4.65
C GLN A 155 -12.70 10.86 3.78
N LEU A 156 -11.93 9.94 4.36
CA LEU A 156 -10.90 9.19 3.66
C LEU A 156 -11.49 8.21 2.64
N ASP A 157 -12.63 7.58 2.95
CA ASP A 157 -13.37 6.72 2.01
C ASP A 157 -13.78 7.49 0.75
N ASP A 158 -14.34 8.70 0.92
CA ASP A 158 -14.72 9.57 -0.21
C ASP A 158 -13.50 9.96 -1.06
N GLU A 159 -12.34 10.15 -0.43
CA GLU A 159 -11.08 10.51 -1.10
C GLU A 159 -10.46 9.33 -1.84
N ILE A 160 -10.44 8.14 -1.21
CA ILE A 160 -10.03 6.88 -1.82
C ILE A 160 -10.93 6.56 -3.01
N GLU A 161 -12.24 6.72 -2.89
CA GLU A 161 -13.19 6.45 -3.97
C GLU A 161 -13.01 7.43 -5.14
N ARG A 162 -12.85 8.73 -4.85
CA ARG A 162 -12.53 9.73 -5.88
C ARG A 162 -11.24 9.41 -6.63
N TRP A 163 -10.20 9.00 -5.90
CA TRP A 163 -8.96 8.53 -6.52
C TRP A 163 -9.22 7.29 -7.39
N ARG A 164 -9.90 6.28 -6.87
CA ARG A 164 -10.22 5.02 -7.57
C ARG A 164 -10.98 5.28 -8.88
N LEU A 165 -11.96 6.17 -8.87
CA LEU A 165 -12.74 6.55 -10.06
C LEU A 165 -11.92 7.35 -11.08
N SER A 166 -10.89 8.08 -10.64
CA SER A 166 -9.95 8.77 -11.53
C SER A 166 -9.04 7.81 -12.30
N VAL A 167 -8.81 6.60 -11.77
CA VAL A 167 -8.02 5.55 -12.43
C VAL A 167 -8.83 4.96 -13.61
N PRO A 168 -8.21 4.82 -14.81
CA PRO A 168 -8.88 4.19 -15.96
C PRO A 168 -9.34 2.76 -15.68
N LEU A 169 -10.44 2.33 -16.30
CA LEU A 169 -11.11 1.05 -16.02
C LEU A 169 -10.16 -0.16 -16.03
N ASP A 170 -9.29 -0.27 -17.02
CA ASP A 170 -8.35 -1.40 -17.16
C ASP A 170 -7.28 -1.48 -16.04
N PHE A 171 -7.15 -0.41 -15.25
CA PHE A 171 -6.22 -0.30 -14.12
C PHE A 171 -6.95 -0.10 -12.78
N ARG A 172 -8.28 0.04 -12.80
CA ARG A 172 -9.05 0.46 -11.64
C ARG A 172 -9.11 -0.68 -10.62
N PRO A 173 -8.66 -0.45 -9.37
CA PRO A 173 -8.72 -1.49 -8.36
C PRO A 173 -10.16 -1.70 -7.88
N ALA A 174 -10.42 -2.89 -7.35
CA ALA A 174 -11.68 -3.29 -6.75
C ALA A 174 -11.41 -3.96 -5.40
N LEU A 175 -12.38 -3.89 -4.49
CA LEU A 175 -12.23 -4.43 -3.13
C LEU A 175 -12.21 -5.96 -3.14
N SER A 176 -13.27 -6.58 -3.67
CA SER A 176 -13.40 -8.02 -3.75
C SER A 176 -12.86 -8.56 -5.06
N VAL A 177 -11.66 -9.12 -5.00
CA VAL A 177 -11.03 -9.78 -6.16
C VAL A 177 -10.54 -11.16 -5.77
N SER A 178 -10.75 -12.11 -6.67
CA SER A 178 -10.19 -13.45 -6.59
C SER A 178 -9.26 -13.68 -7.78
N PRO A 179 -8.46 -14.77 -7.77
CA PRO A 179 -7.69 -15.16 -8.95
C PRO A 179 -8.51 -15.23 -10.25
N ASP A 180 -9.80 -15.56 -10.16
CA ASP A 180 -10.70 -15.73 -11.30
C ASP A 180 -11.30 -14.41 -11.81
N THR A 181 -11.35 -13.37 -10.98
CA THR A 181 -11.94 -12.06 -11.34
C THR A 181 -10.90 -11.00 -11.71
N LEU A 182 -9.60 -11.35 -11.69
CA LEU A 182 -8.55 -10.44 -12.12
C LEU A 182 -8.71 -10.08 -13.61
N ILE A 183 -8.69 -8.78 -13.91
CA ILE A 183 -8.82 -8.24 -15.28
C ILE A 183 -7.56 -8.54 -16.13
N VAL A 184 -6.46 -8.96 -15.50
CA VAL A 184 -5.21 -9.30 -16.18
C VAL A 184 -5.35 -10.63 -16.92
N THR A 185 -5.13 -10.58 -18.23
CA THR A 185 -5.06 -11.75 -19.11
C THR A 185 -3.60 -12.08 -19.45
N ARG A 186 -3.38 -13.23 -20.11
CA ARG A 186 -2.05 -13.59 -20.64
C ARG A 186 -1.53 -12.56 -21.65
N GLU A 187 -2.44 -11.87 -22.34
CA GLU A 187 -2.15 -10.86 -23.36
C GLU A 187 -1.82 -9.48 -22.77
N THR A 188 -2.16 -9.24 -21.50
CA THR A 188 -1.83 -7.97 -20.82
C THR A 188 -0.32 -7.79 -20.75
N LYS A 189 0.17 -6.67 -21.27
CA LYS A 189 1.61 -6.38 -21.35
C LYS A 189 2.24 -6.26 -19.95
N PRO A 190 3.51 -6.69 -19.75
CA PRO A 190 4.18 -6.64 -18.44
C PRO A 190 4.12 -5.29 -17.71
N PRO A 191 4.37 -4.12 -18.35
CA PRO A 191 4.35 -2.84 -17.64
C PRO A 191 2.94 -2.43 -17.19
N GLN A 192 1.91 -2.75 -17.98
CA GLN A 192 0.50 -2.51 -17.61
C GLN A 192 0.11 -3.39 -16.43
N ARG A 193 0.45 -4.67 -16.53
CA ARG A 193 0.19 -5.65 -15.49
C ARG A 193 0.80 -5.27 -14.15
N LYS A 194 2.08 -4.86 -14.16
CA LYS A 194 2.78 -4.38 -12.97
C LYS A 194 2.07 -3.17 -12.36
N ARG A 195 1.65 -2.20 -13.19
CA ARG A 195 0.93 -1.01 -12.73
C ARG A 195 -0.42 -1.37 -12.10
N TYR A 196 -1.20 -2.25 -12.73
CA TYR A 196 -2.47 -2.72 -12.19
C TYR A 196 -2.30 -3.40 -10.83
N PHE A 197 -1.38 -4.37 -10.72
CA PHE A 197 -1.12 -5.06 -9.46
C PHE A 197 -0.63 -4.12 -8.36
N HIS A 198 0.22 -3.14 -8.69
CA HIS A 198 0.63 -2.12 -7.73
C HIS A 198 -0.56 -1.32 -7.20
N LEU A 199 -1.42 -0.80 -8.07
CA LEU A 199 -2.60 -0.02 -7.67
C LEU A 199 -3.58 -0.86 -6.85
N LEU A 200 -3.72 -2.14 -7.17
CA LEU A 200 -4.58 -3.08 -6.45
C LEU A 200 -4.07 -3.35 -5.04
N LEU A 201 -2.77 -3.65 -4.89
CA LEU A 201 -2.13 -3.84 -3.58
C LEU A 201 -2.19 -2.57 -2.74
N GLU A 202 -1.98 -1.41 -3.35
CA GLU A 202 -2.10 -0.13 -2.66
C GLU A 202 -3.52 0.14 -2.18
N TYR A 203 -4.52 -0.10 -3.02
CA TYR A 203 -5.91 0.08 -2.65
C TYR A 203 -6.28 -0.79 -1.44
N TRP A 204 -6.01 -2.10 -1.49
CA TRP A 204 -6.28 -2.98 -0.35
C TRP A 204 -5.51 -2.59 0.89
N TYR A 205 -4.26 -2.16 0.74
CA TYR A 205 -3.47 -1.68 1.86
C TYR A 205 -4.12 -0.47 2.53
N LEU A 206 -4.57 0.53 1.76
CA LEU A 206 -5.26 1.69 2.32
C LEU A 206 -6.57 1.30 2.99
N MET A 207 -7.35 0.38 2.41
CA MET A 207 -8.57 -0.13 3.04
C MET A 207 -8.28 -0.79 4.39
N ILE A 208 -7.26 -1.65 4.47
CA ILE A 208 -6.83 -2.26 5.74
C ILE A 208 -6.39 -1.16 6.72
N PHE A 209 -5.55 -0.24 6.29
CA PHE A 209 -4.98 0.78 7.18
C PHE A 209 -6.04 1.73 7.72
N VAL A 210 -6.93 2.26 6.87
CA VAL A 210 -8.01 3.16 7.31
C VAL A 210 -8.97 2.42 8.24
N HIS A 211 -9.48 1.27 7.80
CA HIS A 211 -10.61 0.66 8.49
C HIS A 211 -10.24 -0.14 9.73
N THR A 212 -8.99 -0.60 9.88
CA THR A 212 -8.55 -1.24 11.13
C THR A 212 -8.46 -0.26 12.30
N THR A 213 -8.41 1.05 12.04
CA THR A 213 -8.34 2.06 13.11
C THR A 213 -9.60 2.13 13.97
N VAL A 214 -10.75 1.67 13.48
CA VAL A 214 -11.98 1.57 14.29
C VAL A 214 -11.82 0.66 15.51
N ARG A 215 -10.80 -0.22 15.54
CA ARG A 215 -10.46 -1.03 16.72
C ARG A 215 -10.05 -0.20 17.94
N ARG A 216 -9.73 1.08 17.75
CA ARG A 216 -9.43 2.01 18.85
C ARG A 216 -10.66 2.51 19.57
N TYR A 217 -11.85 2.34 18.99
CA TYR A 217 -13.10 2.69 19.64
C TYR A 217 -13.27 1.80 20.88
N ASP A 218 -13.42 2.41 22.05
CA ASP A 218 -13.48 1.69 23.32
C ASP A 218 -14.70 0.74 23.36
N ALA A 219 -14.51 -0.50 23.82
CA ALA A 219 -15.62 -1.40 24.07
C ALA A 219 -16.60 -0.81 25.11
N HIS A 220 -16.12 0.04 26.03
CA HIS A 220 -16.97 0.71 27.02
C HIS A 220 -17.85 1.83 26.43
N THR A 221 -17.45 2.49 25.34
CA THR A 221 -18.32 3.46 24.62
C THR A 221 -19.34 2.77 23.72
N VAL A 222 -19.10 1.52 23.31
CA VAL A 222 -20.09 0.68 22.60
C VAL A 222 -21.13 0.11 23.57
N ILE A 223 -20.75 -0.15 24.83
CA ILE A 223 -21.65 -0.68 25.88
C ILE A 223 -22.52 0.42 26.51
N GLY A 224 -22.09 1.69 26.46
CA GLY A 224 -22.84 2.84 26.99
C GLY A 224 -23.58 3.63 25.91
N ASP A 225 -24.91 3.46 25.81
CA ASP A 225 -25.84 4.31 25.03
C ASP A 225 -25.49 4.51 23.53
N GLY A 226 -24.66 3.64 22.95
CA GLY A 226 -24.36 3.64 21.53
C GLY A 226 -25.61 3.29 20.71
N SER A 227 -26.10 4.22 19.88
CA SER A 227 -27.16 3.94 18.91
C SER A 227 -26.78 2.75 18.03
N HIS A 228 -27.71 1.85 17.71
CA HIS A 228 -27.52 0.70 16.81
C HIS A 228 -26.75 1.04 15.51
N ASP A 229 -26.92 2.27 15.02
CA ASP A 229 -26.23 2.81 13.84
C ASP A 229 -24.71 2.95 13.99
N LEU A 230 -24.19 3.14 15.22
CA LEU A 230 -22.76 3.21 15.48
C LEU A 230 -22.12 1.82 15.36
N HIS A 231 -22.77 0.82 15.95
CA HIS A 231 -22.32 -0.57 15.90
C HIS A 231 -22.29 -1.07 14.44
N SER A 232 -23.33 -0.79 13.65
CA SER A 232 -23.36 -1.18 12.23
C SER A 232 -22.27 -0.53 11.39
N VAL A 233 -21.94 0.74 11.66
CA VAL A 233 -20.86 1.46 10.98
C VAL A 233 -19.49 0.87 11.33
N ILE A 234 -19.27 0.52 12.59
CA ILE A 234 -18.02 -0.13 13.05
C ILE A 234 -17.85 -1.50 12.38
N HIS A 235 -18.91 -2.32 12.35
CA HIS A 235 -18.91 -3.62 11.67
C HIS A 235 -18.65 -3.49 10.17
N SER A 236 -19.32 -2.56 9.50
CA SER A 236 -19.07 -2.30 8.07
C SER A 236 -17.62 -1.92 7.80
N SER A 237 -16.98 -1.15 8.68
CA SER A 237 -15.55 -0.84 8.57
C SER A 237 -14.70 -2.11 8.73
N TYR A 238 -15.02 -2.97 9.68
CA TYR A 238 -14.34 -4.26 9.82
C TYR A 238 -14.42 -5.09 8.54
N ASP A 239 -15.61 -5.29 8.00
CA ASP A 239 -15.83 -6.08 6.79
C ASP A 239 -14.97 -5.61 5.61
N LEU A 240 -14.85 -4.28 5.43
CA LEU A 240 -14.01 -3.68 4.39
C LEU A 240 -12.53 -4.04 4.59
N SER A 241 -12.01 -3.96 5.82
CA SER A 241 -10.62 -4.33 6.12
C SER A 241 -10.35 -5.82 5.94
N LEU A 242 -11.31 -6.67 6.34
CA LEU A 242 -11.19 -8.12 6.21
C LEU A 242 -11.23 -8.56 4.76
N GLU A 243 -12.15 -8.03 3.96
CA GLU A 243 -12.26 -8.38 2.56
C GLU A 243 -11.04 -7.90 1.73
N ALA A 244 -10.48 -6.74 2.08
CA ALA A 244 -9.20 -6.29 1.51
C ALA A 244 -8.04 -7.24 1.88
N GLY A 245 -7.97 -7.69 3.14
CA GLY A 245 -7.00 -8.68 3.60
C GLY A 245 -7.15 -10.02 2.87
N ARG A 246 -8.39 -10.54 2.79
CA ARG A 246 -8.72 -11.78 2.09
C ARG A 246 -8.35 -11.70 0.61
N SER A 247 -8.72 -10.62 -0.08
CA SER A 247 -8.37 -10.43 -1.50
C SER A 247 -6.87 -10.38 -1.73
N THR A 248 -6.13 -9.71 -0.85
CA THR A 248 -4.65 -9.66 -0.88
C THR A 248 -4.05 -11.07 -0.81
N LEU A 249 -4.51 -11.91 0.13
CA LEU A 249 -3.98 -13.27 0.32
C LEU A 249 -4.44 -14.25 -0.76
N ARG A 250 -5.71 -14.18 -1.20
CA ARG A 250 -6.25 -15.01 -2.30
C ARG A 250 -5.44 -14.80 -3.59
N CYS A 251 -5.06 -13.56 -3.89
CA CYS A 251 -4.31 -13.22 -5.10
C CYS A 251 -2.79 -13.42 -4.97
N LEU A 252 -2.26 -13.73 -3.78
CA LEU A 252 -0.82 -13.89 -3.53
C LEU A 252 -0.16 -14.87 -4.52
N ARG A 253 -0.79 -16.02 -4.76
CA ARG A 253 -0.26 -17.03 -5.69
C ARG A 253 -0.21 -16.54 -7.13
N VAL A 254 -1.13 -15.66 -7.53
CA VAL A 254 -1.09 -15.03 -8.86
C VAL A 254 0.06 -14.04 -8.91
N PHE A 255 0.24 -13.21 -7.87
CA PHE A 255 1.33 -12.24 -7.80
C PHE A 255 2.71 -12.89 -7.85
N THR A 256 2.97 -13.93 -7.07
CA THR A 256 4.27 -14.62 -7.05
C THR A 256 4.62 -15.30 -8.37
N LYS A 257 3.62 -15.75 -9.13
CA LYS A 257 3.85 -16.36 -10.46
C LYS A 257 4.07 -15.33 -11.57
N THR A 258 3.63 -14.10 -11.36
CA THR A 258 3.44 -13.14 -12.45
C THR A 258 4.34 -11.92 -12.33
N LEU A 259 4.68 -11.50 -11.11
CA LEU A 259 5.66 -10.46 -10.86
C LEU A 259 7.07 -11.05 -10.89
N SER A 260 8.05 -10.25 -11.30
CA SER A 260 9.46 -10.66 -11.20
C SER A 260 9.88 -10.77 -9.73
N ASP A 261 10.85 -11.65 -9.46
CA ASP A 261 11.43 -11.89 -8.12
C ASP A 261 11.94 -10.60 -7.45
N GLU A 262 12.25 -9.57 -8.25
CA GLU A 262 12.64 -8.26 -7.74
C GLU A 262 11.60 -7.62 -6.82
N HIS A 263 10.31 -7.83 -7.08
CA HIS A 263 9.22 -7.19 -6.33
C HIS A 263 8.75 -7.98 -5.12
N LEU A 264 9.41 -9.10 -4.80
CA LEU A 264 9.02 -9.99 -3.72
C LEU A 264 8.85 -9.26 -2.38
N TRP A 265 9.80 -8.39 -2.02
CA TRP A 265 9.79 -7.70 -0.74
C TRP A 265 8.65 -6.69 -0.60
N PHE A 266 8.20 -6.10 -1.71
CA PHE A 266 6.98 -5.29 -1.70
C PHE A 266 5.76 -6.14 -1.41
N LEU A 267 5.66 -7.29 -2.07
CA LEU A 267 4.55 -8.21 -1.88
C LEU A 267 4.48 -8.75 -0.45
N ILE A 268 5.62 -9.12 0.14
CA ILE A 268 5.73 -9.58 1.54
C ILE A 268 5.18 -8.53 2.51
N PHE A 269 5.44 -7.24 2.27
CA PHE A 269 4.92 -6.18 3.14
C PHE A 269 3.38 -6.17 3.14
N TYR A 270 2.74 -6.14 1.96
CA TYR A 270 1.28 -6.11 1.87
C TYR A 270 0.63 -7.38 2.42
N THR A 271 1.21 -8.55 2.13
CA THR A 271 0.67 -9.83 2.62
C THR A 271 0.82 -9.98 4.13
N THR A 272 1.90 -9.45 4.71
CA THR A 272 2.09 -9.45 6.16
C THR A 272 1.01 -8.63 6.86
N ASN A 273 0.71 -7.42 6.36
CA ASN A 273 -0.34 -6.58 6.94
C ASN A 273 -1.74 -7.21 6.78
N ALA A 274 -2.03 -7.81 5.62
CA ALA A 274 -3.26 -8.56 5.41
C ALA A 274 -3.37 -9.74 6.39
N ALA A 275 -2.30 -10.51 6.57
CA ALA A 275 -2.26 -11.63 7.50
C ALA A 275 -2.50 -11.20 8.95
N ILE A 276 -1.85 -10.12 9.40
CA ILE A 276 -2.05 -9.56 10.73
C ILE A 276 -3.50 -9.09 10.92
N SER A 277 -4.09 -8.43 9.92
CA SER A 277 -5.48 -7.95 9.99
C SER A 277 -6.49 -9.08 10.19
N LEU A 278 -6.35 -10.18 9.42
CA LEU A 278 -7.21 -11.36 9.58
C LEU A 278 -6.95 -12.08 10.91
N PHE A 279 -5.69 -12.24 11.28
CA PHE A 279 -5.31 -12.86 12.57
C PHE A 279 -5.93 -12.11 13.77
N LEU A 280 -5.81 -10.78 13.80
CA LEU A 280 -6.39 -9.98 14.87
C LEU A 280 -7.91 -10.19 14.96
N ASN A 281 -8.59 -10.33 13.83
CA ASN A 281 -10.02 -10.63 13.81
C ASN A 281 -10.32 -11.99 14.43
N ILE A 282 -9.59 -13.04 14.03
CA ILE A 282 -9.73 -14.39 14.57
C ILE A 282 -9.55 -14.42 16.09
N VAL A 283 -8.61 -13.63 16.62
CA VAL A 283 -8.36 -13.60 18.08
C VAL A 283 -9.43 -12.81 18.83
N ILE A 284 -9.99 -11.76 18.23
CA ILE A 284 -11.01 -10.91 18.87
C ILE A 284 -12.40 -11.58 18.79
N HIS A 285 -12.70 -12.26 17.69
CA HIS A 285 -13.99 -12.91 17.41
C HIS A 285 -13.80 -14.40 17.03
N PRO A 286 -13.31 -15.24 17.96
CA PRO A 286 -13.03 -16.66 17.69
C PRO A 286 -14.26 -17.51 17.32
N GLU A 287 -15.46 -17.02 17.61
CA GLU A 287 -16.75 -17.65 17.33
C GLU A 287 -17.24 -17.47 15.87
N GLU A 288 -16.65 -16.53 15.13
CA GLU A 288 -17.09 -16.24 13.76
C GLU A 288 -16.86 -17.42 12.81
N VAL A 289 -17.86 -17.70 11.97
CA VAL A 289 -17.84 -18.81 11.00
C VAL A 289 -16.69 -18.66 10.01
N ASP A 290 -16.34 -17.42 9.65
CA ASP A 290 -15.27 -17.10 8.72
C ASP A 290 -13.86 -17.35 9.28
N GLY A 291 -13.70 -17.44 10.61
CA GLY A 291 -12.38 -17.55 11.23
C GLY A 291 -11.60 -18.78 10.76
N GLN A 292 -12.28 -19.89 10.48
CA GLN A 292 -11.66 -21.10 9.93
C GLN A 292 -11.20 -20.90 8.47
N LEU A 293 -11.99 -20.20 7.65
CA LEU A 293 -11.64 -19.89 6.27
C LEU A 293 -10.45 -18.93 6.22
N ASP A 294 -10.39 -17.96 7.13
CA ASP A 294 -9.28 -17.04 7.25
C ASP A 294 -7.99 -17.75 7.69
N LEU A 295 -8.07 -18.73 8.60
CA LEU A 295 -6.92 -19.60 8.93
C LEU A 295 -6.40 -20.37 7.71
N GLU A 296 -7.30 -20.93 6.89
CA GLU A 296 -6.92 -21.62 5.65
C GLU A 296 -6.23 -20.69 4.64
N LEU A 297 -6.70 -19.45 4.53
CA LEU A 297 -6.05 -18.41 3.72
C LEU A 297 -4.64 -18.09 4.24
N LEU A 298 -4.45 -17.96 5.56
CA LEU A 298 -3.14 -17.74 6.17
C LEU A 298 -2.17 -18.92 5.89
N ILE A 299 -2.64 -20.16 6.02
CA ILE A 299 -1.86 -21.36 5.69
C ILE A 299 -1.46 -21.38 4.22
N SER A 300 -2.42 -21.10 3.33
CA SER A 300 -2.19 -21.02 1.88
C SER A 300 -1.15 -19.94 1.53
N ALA A 301 -1.21 -18.79 2.20
CA ALA A 301 -0.28 -17.70 2.03
C ALA A 301 1.15 -18.07 2.47
N ALA A 302 1.30 -18.66 3.67
CA ALA A 302 2.59 -19.13 4.16
C ALA A 302 3.23 -20.17 3.21
N ASN A 303 2.43 -21.16 2.78
CA ASN A 303 2.90 -22.17 1.83
C ASN A 303 3.29 -21.55 0.48
N THR A 304 2.56 -20.54 0.01
CA THR A 304 2.91 -19.84 -1.24
C THR A 304 4.25 -19.12 -1.13
N LEU A 305 4.54 -18.49 0.02
CA LEU A 305 5.83 -17.81 0.25
C LEU A 305 7.01 -18.80 0.32
N ARG A 306 6.83 -19.98 0.95
CA ARG A 306 7.87 -21.03 1.00
C ARG A 306 8.29 -21.54 -0.38
N MET A 307 7.39 -21.48 -1.35
CA MET A 307 7.66 -21.94 -2.72
C MET A 307 8.40 -20.89 -3.57
N VAL A 308 8.59 -19.67 -3.05
CA VAL A 308 9.35 -18.62 -3.75
C VAL A 308 10.82 -18.98 -3.76
N LYS A 309 11.45 -18.93 -4.94
CA LYS A 309 12.88 -19.21 -5.08
C LYS A 309 13.69 -17.96 -4.71
N PRO A 310 14.67 -18.07 -3.81
CA PRO A 310 15.53 -16.93 -3.48
C PRO A 310 16.44 -16.58 -4.66
N ARG A 311 16.72 -15.29 -4.85
CA ARG A 311 17.66 -14.82 -5.86
C ARG A 311 19.08 -15.00 -5.34
N GLY A 312 19.93 -15.63 -6.16
CA GLY A 312 21.34 -15.84 -5.80
C GLY A 312 22.14 -14.55 -5.57
N ALA A 313 21.69 -13.42 -6.14
CA ALA A 313 22.35 -12.13 -6.00
C ALA A 313 22.06 -11.40 -4.68
N VAL A 314 21.06 -11.85 -3.90
CA VAL A 314 20.67 -11.20 -2.64
C VAL A 314 21.07 -12.10 -1.47
N PRO A 315 22.09 -11.72 -0.67
CA PRO A 315 22.51 -12.50 0.48
C PRO A 315 21.35 -12.75 1.44
N ASP A 316 21.30 -13.98 1.98
CA ASP A 316 20.36 -14.38 3.03
C ASP A 316 18.86 -14.22 2.67
N GLU A 317 18.53 -14.05 1.38
CA GLU A 317 17.14 -13.90 0.95
C GLU A 317 16.30 -15.14 1.29
N GLY A 318 16.86 -16.34 1.13
CA GLY A 318 16.18 -17.59 1.47
C GLY A 318 15.79 -17.69 2.95
N ALA A 319 16.71 -17.34 3.87
CA ALA A 319 16.41 -17.38 5.30
C ALA A 319 15.35 -16.35 5.69
N ARG A 320 15.39 -15.15 5.09
CA ARG A 320 14.38 -14.12 5.36
C ARG A 320 13.01 -14.47 4.80
N ILE A 321 12.92 -15.08 3.60
CA ILE A 321 11.65 -15.62 3.08
C ILE A 321 11.08 -16.67 4.04
N GLN A 322 11.94 -17.57 4.53
CA GLN A 322 11.54 -18.59 5.50
C GLN A 322 11.02 -17.96 6.81
N GLN A 323 11.73 -16.97 7.37
CA GLN A 323 11.30 -16.24 8.56
C GLN A 323 9.92 -15.60 8.37
N HIS A 324 9.64 -15.00 7.22
CA HIS A 324 8.31 -14.43 6.94
C HIS A 324 7.22 -15.49 6.85
N SER A 325 7.49 -16.63 6.22
CA SER A 325 6.53 -17.73 6.21
C SER A 325 6.28 -18.27 7.62
N ASP A 326 7.32 -18.39 8.44
CA ASP A 326 7.20 -18.93 9.79
C ASP A 326 6.47 -17.94 10.71
N PHE A 327 6.63 -16.63 10.50
CA PHE A 327 5.81 -15.61 11.15
C PHE A 327 4.32 -15.79 10.84
N ILE A 328 3.93 -15.98 9.57
CA ILE A 328 2.52 -16.22 9.22
C ILE A 328 2.01 -17.53 9.85
N MET A 329 2.82 -18.59 9.85
CA MET A 329 2.46 -19.85 10.52
C MET A 329 2.31 -19.70 12.03
N TRP A 330 3.07 -18.80 12.66
CA TRP A 330 2.90 -18.49 14.07
C TRP A 330 1.56 -17.78 14.35
N LEU A 331 1.13 -16.89 13.45
CA LEU A 331 -0.22 -16.30 13.51
C LEU A 331 -1.32 -17.37 13.38
N VAL A 332 -1.15 -18.32 12.46
CA VAL A 332 -2.07 -19.48 12.30
C VAL A 332 -2.17 -20.27 13.60
N TRP A 333 -1.04 -20.56 14.23
CA TRP A 333 -1.01 -21.32 15.48
C TRP A 333 -1.76 -20.58 16.60
N LEU A 334 -1.46 -19.30 16.82
CA LEU A 334 -2.13 -18.48 17.83
C LEU A 334 -3.64 -18.36 17.56
N GLY A 335 -4.04 -18.12 16.31
CA GLY A 335 -5.44 -18.01 15.93
C GLY A 335 -6.19 -19.34 16.15
N SER A 336 -5.55 -20.47 15.83
CA SER A 336 -6.12 -21.80 16.09
C SER A 336 -6.34 -22.02 17.59
N CYS A 337 -5.38 -21.63 18.43
CA CYS A 337 -5.51 -21.71 19.89
C CYS A 337 -6.67 -20.85 20.43
N ALA A 338 -6.91 -19.67 19.85
CA ALA A 338 -8.03 -18.82 20.24
C ALA A 338 -9.38 -19.50 19.94
N ILE A 339 -9.54 -20.05 18.74
CA ILE A 339 -10.76 -20.78 18.34
C ILE A 339 -10.98 -22.03 19.21
N THR A 340 -9.93 -22.82 19.48
CA THR A 340 -10.09 -24.04 20.30
C THR A 340 -10.48 -23.72 21.73
N LYS A 341 -9.86 -22.68 22.32
CA LYS A 341 -10.15 -22.26 23.69
C LYS A 341 -11.62 -21.84 23.85
N GLU A 342 -12.16 -21.10 22.89
CA GLU A 342 -13.56 -20.67 22.91
C GLU A 342 -14.53 -21.86 22.81
N ARG A 343 -14.22 -22.84 21.95
CA ARG A 343 -15.02 -24.07 21.83
C ARG A 343 -15.02 -24.91 23.11
N GLU A 344 -13.87 -25.03 23.77
CA GLU A 344 -13.74 -25.75 25.04
C GLU A 344 -14.48 -25.04 26.19
N GLY A 345 -14.44 -23.70 26.23
CA GLY A 345 -15.18 -22.89 27.20
C GLY A 345 -16.69 -23.06 27.07
N ASN A 346 -17.22 -23.01 25.85
CA ASN A 346 -18.65 -23.21 25.58
C ASN A 346 -19.11 -24.66 25.85
N GLY A 347 -18.21 -25.65 25.73
CA GLY A 347 -18.50 -27.05 26.07
C GLY A 347 -18.64 -27.35 27.57
N HIS A 348 -18.20 -26.46 28.47
CA HIS A 348 -18.31 -26.62 29.92
C HIS A 348 -19.55 -25.90 30.52
N HIS A 349 -20.37 -25.26 29.69
CA HIS A 349 -21.59 -24.55 30.10
C HIS A 349 -22.88 -25.13 29.49
N GLY A 350 -22.79 -26.30 28.85
CA GLY A 350 -23.91 -27.02 28.22
C GLY A 350 -24.47 -28.16 29.06
#